data_AF-A0A062V783-F1
#
_entry.id   AF-A0A062V783-F1
#
_cell.length_a   1.000
_cell.length_b   1.000
_cell.length_c   1.000
_cell.angle_alpha   90.00
_cell.angle_beta   90.00
_cell.angle_gamma   90.00
#
_symmetry.space_group_name_H-M   'P 1'
#
loop_
_entity.id
_entity.type
_entity.pdbx_description
1 polymer ?
#
loop_
_entity_poly.entity_id
_entity_poly.type
_entity_poly.pdbx_seq_one_letter_code
_entity_poly.pdbx_strand_id
1 'polypeptide(L)'
;MTEIIPKDYAVLLNDIKQRIRSAQYEALKAVNKELISLYWDIGRMIIERQKEESWGKSVVERIAQDLRAEFPGIKGFSARNIWYMRKFYSNYVKNEKLQPLVAEIGWAHNLIIMDRCTDELEREFYIRMTRKFGWSKNVLIHQIENQSYEKTLLNQTNFEHTLPIEIRNQANIVSGAEIKTKKQQVCCTGEFLVAEIDAKIGGFGIVPPELDCAIVSSHYFLFVIDETRLDRRFLDFFIRTPYFREQVSAQGSTNYAAIRPADVLSYKVPLPPLQEQRRVVARIEELAAKIEEARKLQREAVEETRALTVSISRTVFNPANLDSWLNLSIEECCKEIIDYRGRTPPLATEGIPHLTSANIKNGNIDWNTTRFVSEETYNTYMTRGIPKPGDVIFTMEAPLGEAAVVPDERQFSLAQRTLLLRSKNEIIDGKFLAKVITSPEVRETIYSKATGTTVKGIASKRLKHIELNIPPLPEQRRIVAYLDALQTKIDALRRLQAETGAELDALLPAVLDKAFKGEM
;
A
#
# COMPACT_ATOMS: atom_id res chain seq x y z
N MET A 1 6.88 -1.98 -42.24
CA MET A 1 7.51 -3.20 -41.70
C MET A 1 7.14 -3.29 -40.23
N THR A 2 6.20 -4.16 -39.87
CA THR A 2 5.81 -4.40 -38.48
C THR A 2 6.94 -5.14 -37.78
N GLU A 3 7.59 -4.49 -36.82
CA GLU A 3 8.61 -5.13 -35.98
C GLU A 3 7.94 -6.24 -35.16
N ILE A 4 8.32 -7.48 -35.45
CA ILE A 4 7.87 -8.65 -34.71
C ILE A 4 8.66 -8.68 -33.41
N ILE A 5 8.04 -8.25 -32.31
CA ILE A 5 8.65 -8.36 -30.98
C ILE A 5 8.69 -9.85 -30.59
N PRO A 6 9.86 -10.40 -30.25
CA PRO A 6 10.01 -11.80 -29.83
C PRO A 6 9.14 -12.15 -28.61
N LYS A 7 8.58 -13.37 -28.57
CA LYS A 7 7.67 -13.84 -27.50
C LYS A 7 8.28 -13.80 -26.09
N ASP A 8 9.60 -13.82 -25.99
CA ASP A 8 10.40 -13.80 -24.76
C ASP A 8 10.78 -12.38 -24.31
N TYR A 9 10.51 -11.34 -25.12
CA TYR A 9 10.86 -9.96 -24.81
C TYR A 9 10.29 -9.48 -23.47
N ALA A 10 9.02 -9.80 -23.18
CA ALA A 10 8.37 -9.36 -21.93
C ALA A 10 9.01 -10.01 -20.69
N VAL A 11 9.44 -11.27 -20.81
CA VAL A 11 10.12 -12.02 -19.75
C VAL A 11 11.51 -11.42 -19.52
N LEU A 12 12.30 -11.26 -20.60
CA LEU A 12 13.62 -10.64 -20.54
C LEU A 12 13.56 -9.22 -19.96
N LEU A 13 12.58 -8.41 -20.38
CA LEU A 13 12.40 -7.06 -19.87
C LEU A 13 12.06 -7.05 -18.37
N ASN A 14 11.26 -8.00 -17.90
CA ASN A 14 10.96 -8.15 -16.49
C ASN A 14 12.19 -8.58 -15.67
N ASP A 15 12.97 -9.53 -16.18
CA ASP A 15 14.21 -10.00 -15.54
C ASP A 15 15.25 -8.87 -15.45
N ILE A 16 15.40 -8.09 -16.52
CA ILE A 16 16.26 -6.89 -16.51
C ILE A 16 15.75 -5.87 -15.48
N LYS A 17 14.44 -5.61 -15.42
CA LYS A 17 13.86 -4.70 -14.41
C LYS A 17 14.11 -5.18 -12.98
N GLN A 18 13.97 -6.49 -12.72
CA GLN A 18 14.25 -7.08 -11.42
C GLN A 18 15.74 -6.98 -11.08
N ARG A 19 16.62 -7.27 -12.04
CA ARG A 19 18.07 -7.15 -11.86
C ARG A 19 18.52 -5.73 -11.57
N ILE A 20 17.95 -4.73 -12.28
CA ILE A 20 18.19 -3.31 -12.02
C ILE A 20 17.75 -2.92 -10.61
N ARG A 21 16.53 -3.30 -10.19
CA ARG A 21 16.02 -3.01 -8.85
C ARG A 21 16.88 -3.65 -7.76
N SER A 22 17.30 -4.90 -7.95
CA SER A 22 18.20 -5.61 -7.04
C SER A 22 19.57 -4.91 -6.94
N ALA A 23 20.16 -4.51 -8.07
CA ALA A 23 21.43 -3.80 -8.08
C ALA A 23 21.35 -2.43 -7.38
N GLN A 24 20.27 -1.68 -7.62
CA GLN A 24 20.01 -0.40 -6.94
C GLN A 24 19.84 -0.61 -5.43
N TYR A 25 19.14 -1.66 -5.02
CA TYR A 25 18.92 -1.97 -3.61
C TYR A 25 20.21 -2.35 -2.88
N GLU A 26 21.06 -3.18 -3.48
CA GLU A 26 22.37 -3.52 -2.92
C GLU A 26 23.31 -2.31 -2.86
N ALA A 27 23.29 -1.44 -3.87
CA ALA A 27 24.04 -0.18 -3.83
C ALA A 27 23.56 0.73 -2.67
N LEU A 28 22.25 0.85 -2.47
CA LEU A 28 21.68 1.63 -1.37
C LEU A 28 22.03 1.04 0.01
N LYS A 29 22.06 -0.28 0.16
CA LYS A 29 22.52 -0.94 1.40
C LYS A 29 23.98 -0.63 1.71
N ALA A 30 24.85 -0.73 0.70
CA ALA A 30 26.27 -0.43 0.87
C ALA A 30 26.47 1.04 1.28
N VAL A 31 25.81 1.97 0.61
CA VAL A 31 25.82 3.40 0.96
C VAL A 31 25.29 3.64 2.37
N ASN A 32 24.22 2.95 2.78
CA ASN A 32 23.69 3.07 4.14
C ASN A 32 24.71 2.60 5.19
N LYS A 33 25.37 1.47 4.96
CA LYS A 33 26.37 0.93 5.89
C LYS A 33 27.51 1.93 6.13
N GLU A 34 28.05 2.50 5.06
CA GLU A 34 29.09 3.53 5.14
C GLU A 34 28.59 4.80 5.84
N LEU A 35 27.35 5.23 5.56
CA LEU A 35 26.76 6.40 6.21
C LEU A 35 26.59 6.21 7.72
N ILE A 36 26.12 5.04 8.16
CA ILE A 36 25.96 4.72 9.58
C ILE A 36 27.33 4.62 10.27
N SER A 37 28.34 4.07 9.60
CA SER A 37 29.73 4.06 10.10
C SER A 37 30.29 5.47 10.27
N LEU A 38 30.09 6.35 9.29
CA LEU A 38 30.49 7.75 9.38
C LEU A 38 29.82 8.44 10.59
N TYR A 39 28.53 8.20 10.79
CA TYR A 39 27.78 8.77 11.92
C TYR A 39 28.24 8.22 13.28
N TRP A 40 28.61 6.95 13.32
CA TRP A 40 29.27 6.35 14.48
C TRP A 40 30.59 7.05 14.81
N ASP A 41 31.45 7.22 13.81
CA ASP A 41 32.76 7.85 13.96
C ASP A 41 32.66 9.30 14.43
N ILE A 42 31.75 10.08 13.84
CA ILE A 42 31.47 11.44 14.29
C ILE A 42 31.00 11.43 15.75
N GLY A 43 30.10 10.52 16.10
CA GLY A 43 29.63 10.36 17.48
C GLY A 43 30.76 10.06 18.46
N ARG A 44 31.68 9.16 18.10
CA ARG A 44 32.88 8.84 18.88
C ARG A 44 33.76 10.07 19.08
N MET A 45 34.12 10.76 18.00
CA MET A 45 34.98 11.95 18.05
C MET A 45 34.42 13.02 18.98
N ILE A 46 33.10 13.26 18.95
CA ILE A 46 32.45 14.21 19.85
C ILE A 46 32.55 13.77 21.31
N ILE A 47 32.35 12.48 21.63
CA ILE A 47 32.44 11.99 23.01
C ILE A 47 33.87 12.03 23.54
N GLU A 48 34.86 11.65 22.72
CA GLU A 48 36.28 11.68 23.11
C GLU A 48 36.72 13.11 23.45
N ARG A 49 36.40 14.08 22.58
CA ARG A 49 36.72 15.49 22.82
C ARG A 49 35.98 16.09 24.00
N GLN A 50 34.78 15.61 24.33
CA GLN A 50 34.07 16.03 25.55
C GLN A 50 34.68 15.52 26.86
N LYS A 51 35.51 14.47 26.80
CA LYS A 51 36.21 13.94 27.99
C LYS A 51 37.51 14.68 28.27
N GLU A 52 38.20 15.13 27.23
CA GLU A 52 39.51 15.77 27.30
C GLU A 52 39.43 17.30 27.30
N GLU A 53 38.38 17.86 26.69
CA GLU A 53 38.15 19.30 26.53
C GLU A 53 36.70 19.65 26.91
N SER A 54 36.42 20.89 27.34
CA SER A 54 35.07 21.33 27.76
C SER A 54 34.12 21.60 26.56
N TRP A 55 33.96 20.63 25.65
CA TRP A 55 33.15 20.77 24.44
C TRP A 55 31.64 20.75 24.74
N GLY A 56 31.09 21.93 25.00
CA GLY A 56 29.68 22.14 25.25
C GLY A 56 28.81 22.33 23.99
N LYS A 57 27.58 22.79 24.21
CA LYS A 57 26.56 23.04 23.17
C LYS A 57 27.03 24.02 22.08
N SER A 58 27.74 25.08 22.45
CA SER A 58 28.24 26.11 21.52
C SER A 58 29.25 25.56 20.51
N VAL A 59 30.09 24.61 20.92
CA VAL A 59 31.10 24.01 20.04
C VAL A 59 30.45 23.09 19.01
N VAL A 60 29.47 22.28 19.41
CA VAL A 60 28.71 21.41 18.49
C VAL A 60 27.90 22.23 17.48
N GLU A 61 27.35 23.37 17.89
CA GLU A 61 26.64 24.29 16.99
C GLU A 61 27.57 24.91 15.95
N ARG A 62 28.80 25.26 16.32
CA ARG A 62 29.83 25.77 15.40
C ARG A 62 30.28 24.68 14.41
N ILE A 63 30.59 23.48 14.88
CA ILE A 63 30.94 22.33 14.02
C ILE A 63 29.84 22.05 12.99
N ALA A 64 28.56 22.10 13.41
CA ALA A 64 27.44 21.92 12.49
C ALA A 64 27.32 23.03 11.44
N GLN A 65 27.75 24.26 11.74
CA GLN A 65 27.80 25.34 10.77
C GLN A 65 28.94 25.12 9.78
N ASP A 66 30.13 24.83 10.28
CA ASP A 66 31.34 24.63 9.48
C ASP A 66 31.19 23.44 8.52
N LEU A 67 30.67 22.29 8.99
CA LEU A 67 30.40 21.12 8.15
C LEU A 67 29.36 21.40 7.05
N ARG A 68 28.36 22.25 7.32
CA ARG A 68 27.36 22.62 6.31
C ARG A 68 27.89 23.61 5.28
N ALA A 69 28.85 24.46 5.67
CA ALA A 69 29.53 25.38 4.78
C ALA A 69 30.49 24.63 3.85
N GLU A 70 31.26 23.68 4.38
CA GLU A 70 32.23 22.87 3.63
C GLU A 70 31.55 21.89 2.66
N PHE A 71 30.41 21.30 3.06
CA PHE A 71 29.70 20.31 2.26
C PHE A 71 28.29 20.77 1.83
N PRO A 72 28.16 21.76 0.92
CA PRO A 72 26.88 22.30 0.50
C PRO A 72 26.04 21.24 -0.23
N GLY A 73 24.78 21.11 0.15
CA GLY A 73 23.83 20.16 -0.46
C GLY A 73 23.79 18.77 0.19
N ILE A 74 24.75 18.41 1.03
CA ILE A 74 24.72 17.17 1.82
C ILE A 74 23.83 17.37 3.05
N LYS A 75 22.82 16.51 3.20
CA LYS A 75 21.92 16.51 4.37
C LYS A 75 22.50 15.64 5.48
N GLY A 76 22.25 16.01 6.74
CA GLY A 76 22.64 15.19 7.90
C GLY A 76 23.61 15.87 8.89
N PHE A 77 24.15 17.05 8.59
CA PHE A 77 25.08 17.75 9.49
C PHE A 77 24.45 18.93 10.27
N SER A 78 23.17 18.81 10.64
CA SER A 78 22.57 19.77 11.56
C SER A 78 23.07 19.53 12.99
N ALA A 79 23.12 20.57 13.83
CA ALA A 79 23.55 20.44 15.22
C ALA A 79 22.76 19.35 15.97
N ARG A 80 21.44 19.29 15.74
CA ARG A 80 20.57 18.23 16.27
C ARG A 80 21.01 16.83 15.80
N ASN A 81 21.37 16.66 14.53
CA ASN A 81 21.79 15.36 14.03
C ASN A 81 23.19 14.95 14.56
N ILE A 82 24.10 15.91 14.76
CA ILE A 82 25.39 15.63 15.43
C ILE A 82 25.17 15.18 16.88
N TRP A 83 24.22 15.80 17.59
CA TRP A 83 23.80 15.30 18.91
C TRP A 83 23.21 13.89 18.86
N TYR A 84 22.47 13.55 17.80
CA TYR A 84 21.99 12.19 17.58
C TYR A 84 23.12 11.20 17.24
N MET A 85 24.13 11.60 16.47
CA MET A 85 25.33 10.79 16.21
C MET A 85 26.09 10.48 17.50
N ARG A 86 26.26 11.49 18.36
CA ARG A 86 26.81 11.30 19.71
C ARG A 86 25.97 10.32 20.54
N LYS A 87 24.64 10.52 20.58
CA LYS A 87 23.70 9.62 21.29
C LYS A 87 23.78 8.19 20.75
N PHE A 88 23.89 8.05 19.43
CA PHE A 88 24.04 6.78 18.71
C PHE A 88 25.29 6.05 19.16
N TYR A 89 26.45 6.70 19.10
CA TYR A 89 27.68 6.11 19.61
C TYR A 89 27.55 5.73 21.09
N SER A 90 27.06 6.62 21.97
CA SER A 90 26.93 6.29 23.40
C SER A 90 25.99 5.12 23.70
N ASN A 91 24.92 4.96 22.92
CA ASN A 91 23.91 3.92 23.13
C ASN A 91 24.41 2.53 22.72
N TYR A 92 25.30 2.45 21.73
CA TYR A 92 25.68 1.19 21.11
C TYR A 92 27.16 0.84 21.32
N VAL A 93 28.02 1.76 21.76
CA VAL A 93 29.47 1.50 21.98
C VAL A 93 29.72 0.34 22.94
N LYS A 94 28.85 0.16 23.94
CA LYS A 94 28.96 -0.94 24.92
C LYS A 94 28.30 -2.25 24.46
N ASN A 95 27.56 -2.23 23.34
CA ASN A 95 26.84 -3.39 22.84
C ASN A 95 27.42 -3.88 21.50
N GLU A 96 28.36 -4.80 21.60
CA GLU A 96 29.02 -5.43 20.44
C GLU A 96 28.03 -6.19 19.52
N LYS A 97 26.90 -6.66 20.05
CA LYS A 97 25.87 -7.38 19.25
C LYS A 97 25.07 -6.43 18.36
N LEU A 98 24.75 -5.24 18.85
CA LEU A 98 23.94 -4.27 18.11
C LEU A 98 24.74 -3.46 17.09
N GLN A 99 26.04 -3.28 17.31
CA GLN A 99 26.96 -2.56 16.41
C GLN A 99 26.86 -2.96 14.93
N PRO A 100 26.92 -4.25 14.56
CA PRO A 100 26.75 -4.64 13.16
C PRO A 100 25.30 -4.47 12.66
N LEU A 101 24.31 -4.65 13.54
CA LEU A 101 22.89 -4.68 13.18
C LEU A 101 22.32 -3.27 12.90
N VAL A 102 22.79 -2.24 13.61
CA VAL A 102 22.34 -0.86 13.39
C VAL A 102 22.73 -0.32 12.02
N ALA A 103 23.80 -0.85 11.41
CA ALA A 103 24.25 -0.49 10.07
C ALA A 103 23.40 -1.13 8.95
N GLU A 104 22.64 -2.18 9.28
CA GLU A 104 21.76 -2.89 8.33
C GLU A 104 20.37 -2.25 8.22
N ILE A 105 20.06 -1.24 9.04
CA ILE A 105 18.82 -0.47 8.99
C ILE A 105 19.11 1.01 8.72
N GLY A 106 18.13 1.72 8.14
CA GLY A 106 18.29 3.13 7.80
C GLY A 106 18.43 4.05 9.01
N TRP A 107 19.15 5.17 8.88
CA TRP A 107 19.37 6.15 9.96
C TRP A 107 18.08 6.58 10.68
N ALA A 108 16.99 6.82 9.94
CA ALA A 108 15.70 7.18 10.53
C ALA A 108 15.12 6.10 11.46
N HIS A 109 15.35 4.82 11.17
CA HIS A 109 14.93 3.71 12.03
C HIS A 109 15.76 3.68 13.30
N ASN A 110 17.09 3.85 13.19
CA ASN A 110 17.97 3.98 14.36
C ASN A 110 17.54 5.13 15.29
N LEU A 111 17.19 6.29 14.74
CA LEU A 111 16.68 7.42 15.53
C LEU A 111 15.39 7.06 16.29
N ILE A 112 14.42 6.42 15.62
CA ILE A 112 13.16 6.02 16.26
C ILE A 112 13.42 5.04 17.39
N ILE A 113 14.23 4.01 17.14
CA ILE A 113 14.53 2.97 18.12
C ILE A 113 15.27 3.57 19.32
N MET A 114 16.24 4.46 19.10
CA MET A 114 16.94 5.14 20.19
C MET A 114 16.09 6.12 21.00
N ASP A 115 15.07 6.72 20.39
CA ASP A 115 14.22 7.71 21.04
C ASP A 115 13.01 7.07 21.73
N ARG A 116 12.50 5.96 21.21
CA ARG A 116 11.30 5.29 21.74
C ARG A 116 11.58 4.06 22.59
N CYS A 117 12.69 3.37 22.37
CA CYS A 117 13.03 2.16 23.12
C CYS A 117 14.11 2.48 24.16
N THR A 118 13.76 2.31 25.43
CA THR A 118 14.68 2.53 26.55
C THR A 118 15.50 1.30 26.89
N ASP A 119 14.92 0.12 26.68
CA ASP A 119 15.52 -1.17 26.97
C ASP A 119 16.40 -1.67 25.82
N GLU A 120 17.49 -2.36 26.16
CA GLU A 120 18.49 -2.82 25.19
C GLU A 120 17.99 -4.00 24.36
N LEU A 121 17.26 -4.92 25.00
CA LEU A 121 16.64 -6.08 24.34
C LEU A 121 15.47 -5.64 23.45
N GLU A 122 14.72 -4.61 23.86
CA GLU A 122 13.71 -3.97 23.03
C GLU A 122 14.31 -3.38 21.74
N ARG A 123 15.42 -2.65 21.87
CA ARG A 123 16.14 -2.11 20.70
C ARG A 123 16.60 -3.24 19.79
N GLU A 124 17.17 -4.30 20.36
CA GLU A 124 17.62 -5.47 19.60
C GLU A 124 16.48 -6.10 18.80
N PHE A 125 15.33 -6.32 19.45
CA PHE A 125 14.15 -6.88 18.83
C PHE A 125 13.71 -6.03 17.62
N TYR A 126 13.49 -4.73 17.80
CA TYR A 126 13.01 -3.89 16.71
C TYR A 126 14.03 -3.70 15.59
N ILE A 127 15.34 -3.69 15.89
CA ILE A 127 16.38 -3.67 14.86
C ILE A 127 16.32 -4.96 14.02
N ARG A 128 16.27 -6.12 14.67
CA ARG A 128 16.22 -7.43 13.99
C ARG A 128 14.95 -7.59 13.17
N MET A 129 13.80 -7.19 13.69
CA MET A 129 12.52 -7.29 12.99
C MET A 129 12.44 -6.33 11.80
N THR A 130 12.95 -5.11 11.96
CA THR A 130 13.04 -4.14 10.86
C THR A 130 13.90 -4.66 9.72
N ARG A 131 15.06 -5.25 10.03
CA ARG A 131 15.92 -5.92 9.05
C ARG A 131 15.21 -7.10 8.37
N LYS A 132 14.61 -8.00 9.17
CA LYS A 132 14.02 -9.26 8.69
C LYS A 132 12.83 -9.03 7.77
N PHE A 133 11.95 -8.09 8.12
CA PHE A 133 10.69 -7.85 7.39
C PHE A 133 10.72 -6.62 6.49
N GLY A 134 11.86 -5.91 6.42
CA GLY A 134 12.01 -4.72 5.59
C GLY A 134 11.03 -3.60 5.98
N TRP A 135 10.77 -3.43 7.28
CA TRP A 135 9.78 -2.45 7.74
C TRP A 135 10.13 -1.04 7.31
N SER A 136 9.13 -0.32 6.80
CA SER A 136 9.25 1.12 6.61
C SER A 136 9.25 1.83 7.96
N LYS A 137 9.71 3.09 7.97
CA LYS A 137 9.69 3.97 9.14
C LYS A 137 8.33 3.99 9.86
N ASN A 138 7.24 4.06 9.10
CA ASN A 138 5.88 4.13 9.64
C ASN A 138 5.43 2.77 10.20
N VAL A 139 5.82 1.68 9.55
CA VAL A 139 5.53 0.33 10.05
C VAL A 139 6.29 0.09 11.36
N LEU A 140 7.57 0.46 11.44
CA LEU A 140 8.34 0.38 12.69
C LEU A 140 7.67 1.19 13.82
N ILE A 141 7.25 2.43 13.54
CA ILE A 141 6.52 3.26 14.51
C ILE A 141 5.26 2.55 15.01
N HIS A 142 4.45 2.03 14.08
CA HIS A 142 3.23 1.30 14.41
C HIS A 142 3.54 0.04 15.23
N GLN A 143 4.60 -0.71 14.91
CA GLN A 143 4.98 -1.92 15.66
C GLN A 143 5.43 -1.60 17.09
N ILE A 144 6.16 -0.49 17.28
CA ILE A 144 6.53 0.01 18.61
C ILE A 144 5.28 0.46 19.38
N GLU A 145 4.38 1.23 18.75
CA GLU A 145 3.13 1.69 19.37
C GLU A 145 2.19 0.53 19.73
N ASN A 146 2.24 -0.55 18.96
CA ASN A 146 1.46 -1.76 19.19
C ASN A 146 2.14 -2.73 20.20
N GLN A 147 3.24 -2.32 20.84
CA GLN A 147 3.95 -3.07 21.89
C GLN A 147 4.34 -4.49 21.45
N SER A 148 4.81 -4.63 20.21
CA SER A 148 5.13 -5.93 19.62
C SER A 148 6.29 -6.63 20.35
N TYR A 149 7.21 -5.88 20.95
CA TYR A 149 8.28 -6.43 21.78
C TYR A 149 7.75 -7.07 23.06
N GLU A 150 6.89 -6.38 23.81
CA GLU A 150 6.28 -6.87 25.04
C GLU A 150 5.38 -8.08 24.78
N LYS A 151 4.62 -8.03 23.68
CA LYS A 151 3.84 -9.18 23.20
C LYS A 151 4.71 -10.36 22.80
N THR A 152 5.95 -10.12 22.38
CA THR A 152 6.93 -11.18 22.07
C THR A 152 7.62 -11.70 23.34
N LEU A 153 7.93 -10.83 24.32
CA LEU A 153 8.50 -11.17 25.62
C LEU A 153 7.56 -12.00 26.48
N LEU A 154 6.26 -11.67 26.49
CA LEU A 154 5.21 -12.45 27.16
C LEU A 154 5.10 -13.88 26.60
N ASN A 155 5.74 -14.15 25.46
CA ASN A 155 5.83 -15.45 24.78
C ASN A 155 7.22 -16.12 24.87
N GLN A 156 8.16 -15.68 25.71
CA GLN A 156 9.53 -16.24 25.72
C GLN A 156 9.71 -17.50 26.58
N THR A 157 10.25 -18.54 25.96
CA THR A 157 10.67 -19.85 26.49
C THR A 157 12.20 -19.98 26.54
N ASN A 158 12.75 -20.89 27.35
CA ASN A 158 14.18 -20.97 27.76
C ASN A 158 15.13 -21.72 26.80
N PHE A 159 14.86 -21.73 25.50
CA PHE A 159 15.55 -22.60 24.54
C PHE A 159 17.01 -22.24 24.22
N GLU A 160 17.36 -20.95 24.30
CA GLU A 160 18.73 -20.43 24.01
C GLU A 160 19.84 -21.07 24.86
N HIS A 161 19.51 -21.50 26.09
CA HIS A 161 20.50 -21.97 27.06
C HIS A 161 20.56 -23.49 27.21
N THR A 162 19.67 -24.23 26.55
CA THR A 162 19.49 -25.68 26.83
C THR A 162 19.80 -26.57 25.64
N LEU A 163 19.90 -26.03 24.41
CA LEU A 163 20.11 -26.82 23.19
C LEU A 163 21.53 -26.68 22.61
N PRO A 164 22.16 -27.78 22.13
CA PRO A 164 23.45 -27.79 21.43
C PRO A 164 23.49 -26.91 20.16
N ILE A 165 24.70 -26.49 19.76
CA ILE A 165 24.94 -25.50 18.69
C ILE A 165 24.35 -25.93 17.34
N GLU A 166 24.29 -27.24 17.06
CA GLU A 166 23.85 -27.77 15.76
C GLU A 166 22.34 -27.57 15.52
N ILE A 167 21.54 -27.40 16.58
CA ILE A 167 20.07 -27.33 16.53
C ILE A 167 19.55 -25.90 16.73
N ARG A 168 20.46 -24.94 17.00
CA ARG A 168 20.14 -23.55 17.36
C ARG A 168 19.48 -22.76 16.22
N ASN A 169 19.76 -23.10 14.96
CA ASN A 169 19.08 -22.52 13.79
C ASN A 169 17.74 -23.19 13.45
N GLN A 170 17.43 -24.35 14.04
CA GLN A 170 16.09 -24.95 14.01
C GLN A 170 15.20 -24.41 15.15
N ALA A 171 15.78 -23.72 16.15
CA ALA A 171 15.12 -23.35 17.41
C ALA A 171 14.10 -22.19 17.36
N ASN A 172 13.73 -21.67 16.19
CA ASN A 172 12.47 -20.89 16.03
C ASN A 172 11.30 -21.78 15.57
N ILE A 173 11.55 -23.07 15.39
CA ILE A 173 10.56 -24.12 15.28
C ILE A 173 10.77 -24.97 16.53
N VAL A 174 10.05 -24.62 17.58
CA VAL A 174 9.77 -25.63 18.60
C VAL A 174 8.83 -26.64 17.96
N SER A 175 9.12 -27.94 18.17
CA SER A 175 8.05 -28.92 17.99
C SER A 175 6.92 -28.45 18.89
N GLY A 176 5.68 -28.35 18.41
CA GLY A 176 4.66 -27.72 19.25
C GLY A 176 4.42 -28.48 20.57
N ALA A 177 5.00 -29.67 20.74
CA ALA A 177 5.08 -30.48 21.96
C ALA A 177 5.85 -29.73 23.07
N GLU A 178 6.68 -28.77 22.70
CA GLU A 178 7.54 -28.01 23.59
C GLU A 178 6.88 -26.68 24.05
N ILE A 179 5.74 -26.29 23.47
CA ILE A 179 4.94 -25.11 23.86
C ILE A 179 4.10 -25.45 25.10
N LYS A 180 4.71 -25.38 26.30
CA LYS A 180 4.09 -25.78 27.58
C LYS A 180 2.69 -25.14 27.82
N THR A 181 1.65 -25.85 27.38
CA THR A 181 0.30 -25.76 27.93
C THR A 181 0.09 -27.01 28.78
N LYS A 182 -0.72 -26.95 29.85
CA LYS A 182 -0.92 -28.09 30.75
C LYS A 182 -1.45 -29.35 30.03
N LYS A 183 -2.07 -29.16 28.85
CA LYS A 183 -2.55 -30.18 27.92
C LYS A 183 -2.36 -29.66 26.50
N GLN A 184 -1.60 -30.38 25.69
CA GLN A 184 -1.46 -30.14 24.25
C GLN A 184 -2.20 -31.23 23.49
N GLN A 185 -2.61 -30.94 22.26
CA GLN A 185 -3.16 -31.94 21.36
C GLN A 185 -2.37 -31.93 20.06
N VAL A 186 -2.14 -33.11 19.51
CA VAL A 186 -1.55 -33.29 18.18
C VAL A 186 -2.71 -33.39 17.20
N CYS A 187 -2.71 -32.54 16.18
CA CYS A 187 -3.68 -32.64 15.10
C CYS A 187 -3.17 -33.57 14.00
N CYS A 188 -4.10 -34.29 13.40
CA CYS A 188 -3.85 -35.18 12.27
C CYS A 188 -4.50 -34.61 11.01
N THR A 189 -3.87 -34.85 9.86
CA THR A 189 -4.42 -34.48 8.56
C THR A 189 -5.84 -35.00 8.40
N GLY A 190 -6.74 -34.12 7.96
CA GLY A 190 -8.15 -34.47 7.74
C GLY A 190 -9.04 -34.38 8.98
N GLU A 191 -8.48 -34.10 10.17
CA GLU A 191 -9.32 -33.77 11.33
C GLU A 191 -10.03 -32.43 11.12
N PHE A 192 -11.24 -32.33 11.68
CA PHE A 192 -11.94 -31.06 11.77
C PHE A 192 -11.53 -30.34 13.05
N LEU A 193 -11.03 -29.12 12.90
CA LEU A 193 -10.53 -28.27 13.97
C LEU A 193 -11.48 -27.10 14.19
N VAL A 194 -11.80 -26.81 15.46
CA VAL A 194 -12.65 -25.68 15.85
C VAL A 194 -12.02 -24.92 17.01
N ALA A 195 -11.80 -23.62 16.84
CA ALA A 195 -11.30 -22.74 17.89
C ALA A 195 -12.41 -22.39 18.89
N GLU A 196 -12.09 -22.46 20.18
CA GLU A 196 -13.02 -22.15 21.27
C GLU A 196 -13.58 -20.71 21.19
N ILE A 197 -12.74 -19.72 20.87
CA ILE A 197 -13.10 -18.30 20.94
C ILE A 197 -13.41 -17.73 19.55
N ASP A 198 -12.60 -18.09 18.57
CA ASP A 198 -12.61 -17.45 17.24
C ASP A 198 -13.48 -18.18 16.22
N ALA A 199 -14.11 -19.30 16.56
CA ALA A 199 -14.98 -20.02 15.63
C ALA A 199 -16.09 -19.12 15.04
N LYS A 200 -16.63 -18.14 15.79
CA LYS A 200 -17.61 -17.16 15.28
C LYS A 200 -17.11 -16.29 14.11
N ILE A 201 -15.82 -16.03 14.04
CA ILE A 201 -15.17 -15.25 12.97
C ILE A 201 -14.50 -16.16 11.93
N GLY A 202 -14.79 -17.47 11.95
CA GLY A 202 -14.27 -18.45 11.00
C GLY A 202 -13.06 -19.24 11.49
N GLY A 203 -12.78 -19.26 12.80
CA GLY A 203 -11.73 -20.08 13.40
C GLY A 203 -12.05 -21.58 13.42
N PHE A 204 -12.36 -22.18 12.27
CA PHE A 204 -12.57 -23.61 12.12
C PHE A 204 -12.16 -24.06 10.71
N GLY A 205 -11.79 -25.33 10.53
CA GLY A 205 -11.31 -25.84 9.25
C GLY A 205 -10.89 -27.30 9.29
N ILE A 206 -10.59 -27.86 8.11
CA ILE A 206 -9.97 -29.18 7.99
C ILE A 206 -8.45 -29.03 8.05
N VAL A 207 -7.78 -29.86 8.86
CA VAL A 207 -6.32 -29.87 8.98
C VAL A 207 -5.69 -30.33 7.66
N PRO A 208 -4.89 -29.50 6.98
CA PRO A 208 -4.26 -29.86 5.71
C PRO A 208 -3.00 -30.73 5.92
N PRO A 209 -2.52 -31.43 4.88
CA PRO A 209 -1.36 -32.33 4.97
C PRO A 209 -0.07 -31.67 5.48
N GLU A 210 0.16 -30.40 5.15
CA GLU A 210 1.30 -29.62 5.61
C GLU A 210 1.30 -29.33 7.12
N LEU A 211 0.17 -29.54 7.81
CA LEU A 211 0.03 -29.38 9.25
C LEU A 211 -0.14 -30.73 9.97
N ASP A 212 0.14 -31.85 9.31
CA ASP A 212 0.11 -33.16 9.97
C ASP A 212 1.05 -33.20 11.18
N CYS A 213 0.59 -33.81 12.27
CA CYS A 213 1.31 -33.88 13.53
C CYS A 213 1.65 -32.50 14.15
N ALA A 214 1.09 -31.41 13.64
CA ALA A 214 1.23 -30.10 14.27
C ALA A 214 0.49 -30.09 15.62
N ILE A 215 0.95 -29.24 16.53
CA ILE A 215 0.41 -29.21 17.88
C ILE A 215 -0.41 -27.95 18.09
N VAL A 216 -1.60 -28.17 18.60
CA VAL A 216 -2.60 -27.16 18.88
C VAL A 216 -2.79 -27.02 20.39
N SER A 217 -3.11 -25.81 20.83
CA SER A 217 -3.41 -25.55 22.23
C SER A 217 -4.73 -26.21 22.64
N SER A 218 -4.97 -26.36 23.94
CA SER A 218 -6.22 -26.92 24.48
C SER A 218 -7.49 -26.12 24.16
N HIS A 219 -7.37 -24.96 23.51
CA HIS A 219 -8.48 -24.12 23.05
C HIS A 219 -8.89 -24.43 21.60
N TYR A 220 -8.30 -25.44 20.98
CA TYR A 220 -8.71 -25.98 19.69
C TYR A 220 -9.25 -27.39 19.88
N PHE A 221 -10.49 -27.61 19.49
CA PHE A 221 -11.11 -28.93 19.55
C PHE A 221 -10.89 -29.64 18.23
N LEU A 222 -10.37 -30.87 18.30
CA LEU A 222 -10.12 -31.75 17.17
C LEU A 222 -11.19 -32.83 17.11
N PHE A 223 -11.74 -33.05 15.93
CA PHE A 223 -12.76 -34.05 15.66
C PHE A 223 -12.30 -34.94 14.52
N VAL A 224 -12.22 -36.25 14.80
CA VAL A 224 -11.99 -37.26 13.76
C VAL A 224 -13.26 -37.40 12.93
N ILE A 225 -13.10 -37.30 11.62
CA ILE A 225 -14.20 -37.48 10.67
C ILE A 225 -14.36 -38.97 10.37
N ASP A 226 -15.56 -39.50 10.58
CA ASP A 226 -15.90 -40.85 10.13
C ASP A 226 -16.13 -40.87 8.62
N GLU A 227 -15.05 -41.12 7.86
CA GLU A 227 -15.07 -41.18 6.40
C GLU A 227 -15.92 -42.32 5.82
N THR A 228 -16.41 -43.26 6.66
CA THR A 228 -17.39 -44.26 6.22
C THR A 228 -18.79 -43.65 6.04
N ARG A 229 -19.02 -42.44 6.56
CA ARG A 229 -20.31 -41.75 6.53
C ARG A 229 -20.22 -40.35 5.93
N LEU A 230 -19.11 -39.65 6.10
CA LEU A 230 -18.94 -38.25 5.69
C LEU A 230 -17.64 -38.06 4.91
N ASP A 231 -17.72 -37.69 3.64
CA ASP A 231 -16.56 -37.29 2.85
C ASP A 231 -16.00 -35.98 3.42
N ARG A 232 -14.72 -35.98 3.80
CA ARG A 232 -14.04 -34.81 4.38
C ARG A 232 -14.11 -33.55 3.51
N ARG A 233 -14.10 -33.69 2.17
CA ARG A 233 -14.20 -32.53 1.26
C ARG A 233 -15.61 -31.99 1.24
N PHE A 234 -16.61 -32.85 1.39
CA PHE A 234 -18.00 -32.42 1.54
C PHE A 234 -18.16 -31.59 2.81
N LEU A 235 -17.55 -32.01 3.93
CA LEU A 235 -17.51 -31.20 5.14
C LEU A 235 -16.76 -29.88 4.95
N ASP A 236 -15.59 -29.88 4.30
CA ASP A 236 -14.81 -28.66 4.01
C ASP A 236 -15.61 -27.61 3.23
N PHE A 237 -16.41 -28.02 2.24
CA PHE A 237 -17.31 -27.11 1.54
C PHE A 237 -18.51 -26.70 2.41
N PHE A 238 -19.06 -27.61 3.21
CA PHE A 238 -20.22 -27.33 4.06
C PHE A 238 -19.93 -26.28 5.12
N ILE A 239 -18.76 -26.33 5.78
CA ILE A 239 -18.41 -25.38 6.84
C ILE A 239 -18.24 -23.95 6.33
N ARG A 240 -18.10 -23.75 5.01
CA ARG A 240 -18.02 -22.43 4.36
C ARG A 240 -19.40 -21.83 4.08
N THR A 241 -20.46 -22.60 4.23
CA THR A 241 -21.83 -22.17 3.96
C THR A 241 -22.36 -21.23 5.06
N PRO A 242 -23.31 -20.33 4.73
CA PRO A 242 -24.05 -19.58 5.73
C PRO A 242 -24.78 -20.49 6.74
N TYR A 243 -25.31 -21.63 6.28
CA TYR A 243 -26.03 -22.58 7.11
C TYR A 243 -25.18 -23.17 8.24
N PHE A 244 -23.90 -23.44 8.00
CA PHE A 244 -22.99 -23.83 9.07
C PHE A 244 -22.71 -22.67 10.03
N ARG A 245 -22.46 -21.45 9.51
CA ARG A 245 -22.19 -20.27 10.35
C ARG A 245 -23.36 -19.89 11.26
N GLU A 246 -24.60 -20.04 10.79
CA GLU A 246 -25.80 -19.81 11.60
C GLU A 246 -25.87 -20.74 12.82
N GLN A 247 -25.34 -21.97 12.70
CA GLN A 247 -25.26 -22.90 13.81
C GLN A 247 -24.11 -22.57 14.78
N VAL A 248 -23.09 -21.86 14.30
CA VAL A 248 -21.91 -21.41 15.08
C VAL A 248 -22.22 -20.10 15.87
N SER A 249 -23.48 -19.89 16.25
CA SER A 249 -23.91 -18.77 17.10
C SER A 249 -24.10 -19.25 18.55
N ALA A 250 -23.28 -18.78 19.49
CA ALA A 250 -23.42 -19.15 20.89
C ALA A 250 -24.25 -18.14 21.69
N GLN A 251 -25.18 -18.66 22.49
CA GLN A 251 -25.87 -17.98 23.58
C GLN A 251 -24.87 -17.49 24.63
N GLY A 252 -24.97 -16.22 25.01
CA GLY A 252 -24.22 -15.63 26.13
C GLY A 252 -24.41 -14.11 26.20
N SER A 253 -24.65 -13.56 27.38
CA SER A 253 -24.60 -12.11 27.60
C SER A 253 -23.14 -11.68 27.69
N THR A 254 -22.69 -10.77 26.81
CA THR A 254 -21.35 -10.16 26.66
C THR A 254 -20.36 -10.85 25.69
N ASN A 255 -19.42 -10.06 25.16
CA ASN A 255 -18.50 -10.34 24.03
C ASN A 255 -17.61 -11.63 24.11
N TYR A 256 -17.73 -12.43 25.17
CA TYR A 256 -17.04 -13.71 25.37
C TYR A 256 -18.01 -14.88 25.25
N ALA A 257 -18.54 -15.13 24.06
CA ALA A 257 -19.24 -16.37 23.75
C ALA A 257 -18.20 -17.40 23.27
N ALA A 258 -17.98 -18.45 24.04
CA ALA A 258 -17.00 -19.50 23.75
C ALA A 258 -17.73 -20.78 23.33
N ILE A 259 -17.27 -21.43 22.27
CA ILE A 259 -17.81 -22.69 21.77
C ILE A 259 -17.23 -23.85 22.58
N ARG A 260 -18.01 -24.91 22.81
CA ARG A 260 -17.60 -26.14 23.49
C ARG A 260 -17.74 -27.33 22.55
N PRO A 261 -17.02 -28.45 22.80
CA PRO A 261 -17.14 -29.63 21.96
C PRO A 261 -18.57 -30.16 21.83
N ALA A 262 -19.37 -30.08 22.90
CA ALA A 262 -20.77 -30.47 22.89
C ALA A 262 -21.62 -29.65 21.91
N ASP A 263 -21.32 -28.35 21.77
CA ASP A 263 -22.00 -27.48 20.81
C ASP A 263 -21.68 -27.93 19.38
N VAL A 264 -20.39 -28.17 19.08
CA VAL A 264 -19.96 -28.63 17.76
C VAL A 264 -20.59 -29.97 17.38
N LEU A 265 -20.65 -30.91 18.32
CA LEU A 265 -21.30 -32.22 18.12
C LEU A 265 -22.82 -32.12 17.96
N SER A 266 -23.44 -31.00 18.32
CA SER A 266 -24.87 -30.74 18.13
C SER A 266 -25.21 -30.14 16.76
N TYR A 267 -24.21 -29.63 16.02
CA TYR A 267 -24.41 -29.04 14.70
C TYR A 267 -24.94 -30.08 13.72
N LYS A 268 -25.95 -29.68 12.95
CA LYS A 268 -26.61 -30.47 11.92
C LYS A 268 -25.85 -30.33 10.60
N VAL A 269 -25.46 -31.48 10.06
CA VAL A 269 -24.85 -31.60 8.73
C VAL A 269 -25.83 -32.37 7.83
N PRO A 270 -26.19 -31.85 6.63
CA PRO A 270 -26.94 -32.62 5.65
C PRO A 270 -26.07 -33.80 5.19
N LEU A 271 -26.54 -35.03 5.43
CA LEU A 271 -25.72 -36.23 5.24
C LEU A 271 -26.33 -37.16 4.18
N PRO A 272 -26.24 -36.80 2.88
CA PRO A 272 -26.66 -37.70 1.80
C PRO A 272 -25.71 -38.91 1.71
N PRO A 273 -26.02 -39.96 0.92
CA PRO A 273 -25.13 -41.10 0.72
C PRO A 273 -23.73 -40.66 0.24
N LEU A 274 -22.67 -41.40 0.61
CA LEU A 274 -21.28 -41.04 0.26
C LEU A 274 -21.06 -40.81 -1.25
N GLN A 275 -21.74 -41.58 -2.10
CA GLN A 275 -21.65 -41.40 -3.55
C GLN A 275 -22.20 -40.03 -3.98
N GLU A 276 -23.30 -39.61 -3.37
CA GLU A 276 -23.92 -38.31 -3.64
C GLU A 276 -23.08 -37.16 -3.09
N GLN A 277 -22.49 -37.31 -1.90
CA GLN A 277 -21.53 -36.34 -1.36
C GLN A 277 -20.37 -36.11 -2.34
N ARG A 278 -19.78 -37.20 -2.86
CA ARG A 278 -18.68 -37.13 -3.84
C ARG A 278 -19.12 -36.49 -5.17
N ARG A 279 -20.34 -36.78 -5.64
CA ARG A 279 -20.91 -36.14 -6.84
C ARG A 279 -21.03 -34.63 -6.65
N VAL A 280 -21.57 -34.20 -5.52
CA VAL A 280 -21.73 -32.79 -5.16
C VAL A 280 -20.37 -32.09 -5.06
N VAL A 281 -19.40 -32.69 -4.37
CA VAL A 281 -18.03 -32.15 -4.25
C VAL A 281 -17.40 -31.97 -5.62
N ALA A 282 -17.44 -32.99 -6.49
CA ALA A 282 -16.87 -32.91 -7.83
C ALA A 282 -17.50 -31.77 -8.65
N ARG A 283 -18.82 -31.57 -8.51
CA ARG A 283 -19.52 -30.48 -9.19
C ARG A 283 -19.14 -29.10 -8.65
N ILE A 284 -19.00 -28.96 -7.33
CA ILE A 284 -18.53 -27.71 -6.71
C ILE A 284 -17.11 -27.39 -7.19
N GLU A 285 -16.21 -28.37 -7.18
CA GLU A 285 -14.81 -28.21 -7.62
C GLU A 285 -14.74 -27.79 -9.10
N GLU A 286 -15.54 -28.43 -9.98
CA GLU A 286 -15.61 -28.07 -11.40
C GLU A 286 -16.09 -26.61 -11.59
N LEU A 287 -17.14 -26.20 -10.87
CA LEU A 287 -17.68 -24.85 -10.97
C LEU A 287 -16.72 -23.81 -10.37
N ALA A 288 -16.08 -24.12 -9.23
CA ALA A 288 -15.08 -23.27 -8.61
C ALA A 288 -13.87 -23.06 -9.53
N ALA A 289 -13.41 -24.10 -10.21
CA ALA A 289 -12.34 -24.00 -11.19
C ALA A 289 -12.70 -23.07 -12.36
N LYS A 290 -13.92 -23.20 -12.92
CA LYS A 290 -14.40 -22.30 -13.98
C LYS A 290 -14.53 -20.85 -13.51
N ILE A 291 -14.97 -20.63 -12.28
CA ILE A 291 -15.06 -19.28 -11.68
C ILE A 291 -13.67 -18.67 -11.55
N GLU A 292 -12.67 -19.42 -11.08
CA GLU A 292 -11.31 -18.90 -10.94
C GLU A 292 -10.64 -18.62 -12.29
N GLU A 293 -10.90 -19.45 -13.30
CA GLU A 293 -10.47 -19.21 -14.68
C GLU A 293 -11.08 -17.92 -15.24
N ALA A 294 -12.40 -17.72 -15.06
CA ALA A 294 -13.09 -16.50 -15.48
C ALA A 294 -12.52 -15.25 -14.77
N ARG A 295 -12.24 -15.35 -13.47
CA ARG A 295 -11.58 -14.27 -12.70
C ARG A 295 -10.19 -13.96 -13.22
N LYS A 296 -9.41 -14.98 -13.57
CA LYS A 296 -8.07 -14.81 -14.14
C LYS A 296 -8.14 -14.05 -15.47
N LEU A 297 -8.98 -14.50 -16.41
CA LEU A 297 -9.16 -13.85 -17.71
C LEU A 297 -9.63 -12.40 -17.56
N GLN A 298 -10.50 -12.13 -16.59
CA GLN A 298 -10.95 -10.77 -16.29
C GLN A 298 -9.81 -9.87 -15.81
N ARG A 299 -8.96 -10.35 -14.90
CA ARG A 299 -7.78 -9.61 -14.42
C ARG A 299 -6.81 -9.30 -15.57
N GLU A 300 -6.57 -10.27 -16.46
CA GLU A 300 -5.71 -10.11 -17.63
C GLU A 300 -6.27 -9.05 -18.59
N ALA A 301 -7.58 -9.08 -18.89
CA ALA A 301 -8.23 -8.10 -19.76
C ALA A 301 -8.17 -6.67 -19.22
N VAL A 302 -8.27 -6.48 -17.89
CA VAL A 302 -8.11 -5.16 -17.25
C VAL A 302 -6.70 -4.60 -17.47
N GLU A 303 -5.68 -5.43 -17.26
CA GLU A 303 -4.27 -5.02 -17.42
C GLU A 303 -3.92 -4.76 -18.89
N GLU A 304 -4.43 -5.55 -19.84
CA GLU A 304 -4.27 -5.29 -21.27
C GLU A 304 -4.92 -3.96 -21.69
N THR A 305 -6.15 -3.70 -21.23
CA THR A 305 -6.86 -2.44 -21.50
C THR A 305 -6.06 -1.24 -20.95
N ARG A 306 -5.47 -1.38 -19.77
CA ARG A 306 -4.61 -0.37 -19.16
C ARG A 306 -3.34 -0.14 -19.98
N ALA A 307 -2.65 -1.21 -20.38
CA ALA A 307 -1.44 -1.14 -21.19
C ALA A 307 -1.70 -0.48 -22.55
N LEU A 308 -2.80 -0.85 -23.21
CA LEU A 308 -3.23 -0.26 -24.47
C LEU A 308 -3.51 1.25 -24.34
N THR A 309 -4.18 1.66 -23.26
CA THR A 309 -4.47 3.08 -22.99
C THR A 309 -3.18 3.89 -22.86
N VAL A 310 -2.20 3.38 -22.10
CA VAL A 310 -0.89 4.03 -21.97
C VAL A 310 -0.20 4.10 -23.33
N SER A 311 -0.16 2.98 -24.08
CA SER A 311 0.49 2.94 -25.40
C SER A 311 -0.13 3.93 -26.38
N ILE A 312 -1.46 3.99 -26.46
CA ILE A 312 -2.17 4.93 -27.34
C ILE A 312 -1.85 6.37 -26.94
N SER A 313 -1.86 6.67 -25.63
CA SER A 313 -1.50 8.00 -25.14
C SER A 313 -0.09 8.40 -25.58
N ARG A 314 0.89 7.48 -25.48
CA ARG A 314 2.26 7.75 -25.96
C ARG A 314 2.31 8.06 -27.45
N THR A 315 1.62 7.26 -28.26
CA THR A 315 1.57 7.46 -29.73
C THR A 315 0.91 8.78 -30.10
N VAL A 316 -0.14 9.17 -29.39
CA VAL A 316 -0.92 10.38 -29.69
C VAL A 316 -0.18 11.66 -29.31
N PHE A 317 0.54 11.67 -28.18
CA PHE A 317 1.29 12.85 -27.71
C PHE A 317 2.74 12.91 -28.22
N ASN A 318 3.21 11.88 -28.91
CA ASN A 318 4.57 11.82 -29.46
C ASN A 318 4.58 11.30 -30.92
N PRO A 319 3.93 12.00 -31.87
CA PRO A 319 3.87 11.56 -33.26
C PRO A 319 5.23 11.77 -33.97
N ALA A 320 5.44 11.06 -35.08
CA ALA A 320 6.66 11.17 -35.89
C ALA A 320 6.95 12.58 -36.46
N ASN A 321 5.99 13.51 -36.40
CA ASN A 321 6.09 14.88 -36.93
C ASN A 321 6.16 15.95 -35.82
N LEU A 322 6.90 15.70 -34.74
CA LEU A 322 7.08 16.66 -33.64
C LEU A 322 7.62 18.03 -34.08
N ASP A 323 8.39 18.09 -35.17
CA ASP A 323 9.00 19.32 -35.69
C ASP A 323 7.99 20.42 -36.06
N SER A 324 6.71 20.06 -36.19
CA SER A 324 5.61 20.99 -36.49
C SER A 324 4.87 21.52 -35.25
N TRP A 325 5.18 21.00 -34.06
CA TRP A 325 4.48 21.36 -32.81
C TRP A 325 5.31 22.38 -32.03
N LEU A 326 4.62 23.29 -31.35
CA LEU A 326 5.28 24.27 -30.49
C LEU A 326 5.65 23.59 -29.17
N ASN A 327 6.90 23.73 -28.73
CA ASN A 327 7.28 23.38 -27.36
C ASN A 327 7.14 24.64 -26.50
N LEU A 328 6.17 24.63 -25.59
CA LEU A 328 5.86 25.74 -24.70
C LEU A 328 5.75 25.26 -23.25
N SER A 329 6.20 26.08 -22.30
CA SER A 329 5.98 25.81 -20.89
C SER A 329 4.50 25.93 -20.49
N ILE A 330 4.11 25.30 -19.38
CA ILE A 330 2.77 25.45 -18.80
C ILE A 330 2.44 26.94 -18.56
N GLU A 331 3.42 27.73 -18.12
CA GLU A 331 3.22 29.17 -17.91
C GLU A 331 2.95 29.91 -19.22
N GLU A 332 3.64 29.58 -20.30
CA GLU A 332 3.37 30.16 -21.62
C GLU A 332 2.00 29.75 -22.17
N CYS A 333 1.54 28.54 -21.84
CA CYS A 333 0.23 28.01 -22.22
C CYS A 333 -0.96 28.62 -21.45
N CYS A 334 -0.72 29.24 -20.29
CA CYS A 334 -1.77 29.74 -19.41
C CYS A 334 -1.88 31.28 -19.45
N LYS A 335 -3.11 31.81 -19.53
CA LYS A 335 -3.41 33.23 -19.29
C LYS A 335 -3.19 33.57 -17.82
N GLU A 336 -3.67 32.69 -16.95
CA GLU A 336 -3.59 32.82 -15.51
C GLU A 336 -3.36 31.45 -14.87
N ILE A 337 -2.58 31.43 -13.79
CA ILE A 337 -2.39 30.26 -12.93
C ILE A 337 -2.80 30.69 -11.52
N ILE A 338 -3.95 30.19 -11.07
CA ILE A 338 -4.54 30.60 -9.79
C ILE A 338 -4.24 29.54 -8.75
N ASP A 339 -3.50 29.97 -7.72
CA ASP A 339 -3.06 29.15 -6.61
C ASP A 339 -3.72 29.61 -5.31
N TYR A 340 -4.62 28.79 -4.76
CA TYR A 340 -5.30 29.06 -3.49
C TYR A 340 -4.55 28.48 -2.28
N ARG A 341 -3.27 28.12 -2.41
CA ARG A 341 -2.43 27.75 -1.26
C ARG A 341 -2.44 28.87 -0.21
N GLY A 342 -2.69 28.49 1.04
CA GLY A 342 -2.90 29.43 2.14
C GLY A 342 -3.60 28.80 3.33
N ARG A 343 -4.59 29.52 3.90
CA ARG A 343 -5.42 29.05 5.01
C ARG A 343 -6.63 28.29 4.47
N THR A 344 -6.94 27.12 5.02
CA THR A 344 -8.18 26.39 4.67
C THR A 344 -9.38 27.25 5.09
N PRO A 345 -10.38 27.45 4.21
CA PRO A 345 -11.58 28.20 4.57
C PRO A 345 -12.32 27.46 5.70
N PRO A 346 -12.95 28.20 6.63
CA PRO A 346 -13.90 27.62 7.59
C PRO A 346 -14.99 26.84 6.84
N LEU A 347 -15.21 25.60 7.24
CA LEU A 347 -16.22 24.74 6.63
C LEU A 347 -17.59 25.04 7.23
N ALA A 348 -18.62 24.94 6.40
CA ALA A 348 -20.03 25.00 6.75
C ALA A 348 -20.68 23.63 6.55
N THR A 349 -21.87 23.44 7.15
CA THR A 349 -22.70 22.25 6.97
C THR A 349 -23.37 22.19 5.60
N GLU A 350 -23.61 23.35 4.99
CA GLU A 350 -24.22 23.53 3.67
C GLU A 350 -23.68 24.80 2.99
N GLY A 351 -23.96 24.98 1.71
CA GLY A 351 -23.54 26.15 0.93
C GLY A 351 -22.76 25.79 -0.32
N ILE A 352 -21.70 26.54 -0.62
CA ILE A 352 -20.92 26.36 -1.84
C ILE A 352 -19.97 25.17 -1.68
N PRO A 353 -19.95 24.19 -2.61
CA PRO A 353 -19.08 23.03 -2.54
C PRO A 353 -17.60 23.40 -2.34
N HIS A 354 -16.93 22.73 -1.41
CA HIS A 354 -15.49 22.82 -1.21
C HIS A 354 -14.80 21.58 -1.78
N LEU A 355 -14.15 21.75 -2.92
CA LEU A 355 -13.49 20.66 -3.65
C LEU A 355 -12.02 20.55 -3.24
N THR A 356 -11.59 19.31 -3.04
CA THR A 356 -10.21 18.97 -2.69
C THR A 356 -9.54 18.15 -3.79
N SER A 357 -8.25 17.83 -3.64
CA SER A 357 -7.56 16.92 -4.57
C SER A 357 -8.24 15.55 -4.69
N ALA A 358 -8.98 15.09 -3.67
CA ALA A 358 -9.73 13.85 -3.73
C ALA A 358 -10.94 13.87 -4.68
N ASN A 359 -11.42 15.08 -5.03
CA ASN A 359 -12.53 15.28 -5.95
C ASN A 359 -12.08 15.29 -7.42
N ILE A 360 -10.77 15.30 -7.71
CA ILE A 360 -10.26 15.33 -9.08
C ILE A 360 -9.70 13.96 -9.41
N LYS A 361 -10.39 13.22 -10.28
CA LYS A 361 -10.02 11.84 -10.62
C LYS A 361 -10.37 11.50 -12.06
N ASN A 362 -9.46 10.82 -12.76
CA ASN A 362 -9.72 10.24 -14.08
C ASN A 362 -10.25 11.26 -15.10
N GLY A 363 -9.73 12.50 -15.07
CA GLY A 363 -10.19 13.56 -15.98
C GLY A 363 -11.47 14.28 -15.57
N ASN A 364 -12.12 13.88 -14.47
CA ASN A 364 -13.43 14.36 -14.05
C ASN A 364 -13.41 14.99 -12.66
N ILE A 365 -14.40 15.85 -12.42
CA ILE A 365 -14.69 16.44 -11.11
C ILE A 365 -15.80 15.61 -10.44
N ASP A 366 -15.48 15.02 -9.30
CA ASP A 366 -16.45 14.37 -8.42
C ASP A 366 -17.11 15.43 -7.52
N TRP A 367 -18.36 15.74 -7.85
CA TRP A 367 -19.18 16.71 -7.14
C TRP A 367 -19.79 16.18 -5.84
N ASN A 368 -19.63 14.89 -5.53
CA ASN A 368 -20.14 14.29 -4.30
C ASN A 368 -19.25 14.66 -3.12
N THR A 369 -19.41 15.88 -2.60
CA THR A 369 -18.67 16.40 -1.44
C THR A 369 -19.58 16.61 -0.25
N THR A 370 -19.07 16.29 0.95
CA THR A 370 -19.69 16.60 2.24
C THR A 370 -19.13 17.89 2.86
N ARG A 371 -18.28 18.61 2.12
CA ARG A 371 -17.61 19.84 2.59
C ARG A 371 -18.15 21.04 1.84
N PHE A 372 -18.61 22.02 2.59
CA PHE A 372 -19.16 23.26 2.06
C PHE A 372 -18.49 24.47 2.70
N VAL A 373 -18.62 25.63 2.08
CA VAL A 373 -18.27 26.94 2.65
C VAL A 373 -19.48 27.87 2.51
N SER A 374 -19.64 28.79 3.46
CA SER A 374 -20.66 29.83 3.35
C SER A 374 -20.34 30.79 2.20
N GLU A 375 -21.33 31.52 1.70
CA GLU A 375 -21.14 32.54 0.66
C GLU A 375 -20.18 33.66 1.11
N GLU A 376 -20.30 34.09 2.36
CA GLU A 376 -19.35 35.06 2.97
C GLU A 376 -17.91 34.53 2.96
N THR A 377 -17.73 33.25 3.32
CA THR A 377 -16.43 32.60 3.28
C THR A 377 -15.93 32.50 1.85
N TYR A 378 -16.78 32.13 0.89
CA TYR A 378 -16.43 32.03 -0.51
C TYR A 378 -15.90 33.37 -1.05
N ASN A 379 -16.66 34.46 -0.85
CA ASN A 379 -16.30 35.78 -1.33
C ASN A 379 -15.00 36.31 -0.70
N THR A 380 -14.71 35.93 0.55
CA THR A 380 -13.49 36.35 1.26
C THR A 380 -12.26 35.54 0.85
N TYR A 381 -12.42 34.25 0.53
CA TYR A 381 -11.29 33.34 0.28
C TYR A 381 -10.98 33.13 -1.21
N MET A 382 -11.97 33.28 -2.10
CA MET A 382 -11.81 33.12 -3.55
C MET A 382 -11.43 34.43 -4.25
N THR A 383 -10.47 35.16 -3.69
CA THR A 383 -10.08 36.51 -4.16
C THR A 383 -9.01 36.52 -5.24
N ARG A 384 -8.30 35.40 -5.45
CA ARG A 384 -7.21 35.28 -6.44
C ARG A 384 -7.71 35.02 -7.87
N GLY A 385 -9.01 34.81 -8.01
CA GLY A 385 -9.70 34.47 -9.24
C GLY A 385 -10.90 33.58 -8.95
N ILE A 386 -11.81 33.46 -9.91
CA ILE A 386 -12.98 32.58 -9.83
C ILE A 386 -12.87 31.55 -10.94
N PRO A 387 -13.08 30.24 -10.67
CA PRO A 387 -13.12 29.22 -11.70
C PRO A 387 -14.19 29.48 -12.75
N LYS A 388 -13.84 29.25 -14.02
CA LYS A 388 -14.71 29.42 -15.19
C LYS A 388 -14.77 28.14 -16.01
N PRO A 389 -15.82 27.91 -16.82
CA PRO A 389 -15.87 26.80 -17.76
C PRO A 389 -14.61 26.78 -18.64
N GLY A 390 -14.05 25.59 -18.82
CA GLY A 390 -12.83 25.38 -19.61
C GLY A 390 -11.52 25.59 -18.85
N ASP A 391 -11.54 26.14 -17.63
CA ASP A 391 -10.36 26.12 -16.76
C ASP A 391 -10.00 24.67 -16.38
N VAL A 392 -8.71 24.41 -16.17
CA VAL A 392 -8.20 23.08 -15.80
C VAL A 392 -7.78 23.08 -14.34
N ILE A 393 -8.42 22.24 -13.53
CA ILE A 393 -7.97 21.98 -12.15
C ILE A 393 -6.86 20.94 -12.22
N PHE A 394 -5.74 21.18 -11.54
CA PHE A 394 -4.61 20.26 -11.44
C PHE A 394 -4.26 19.96 -9.98
N THR A 395 -4.06 18.68 -9.64
CA THR A 395 -3.70 18.28 -8.27
C THR A 395 -2.18 18.28 -8.06
N MET A 396 -1.76 19.01 -7.04
CA MET A 396 -0.34 19.19 -6.72
C MET A 396 0.21 18.16 -5.74
N GLU A 397 -0.66 17.45 -5.02
CA GLU A 397 -0.34 16.49 -3.97
C GLU A 397 -1.59 15.65 -3.63
N ALA A 398 -1.39 14.37 -3.30
CA ALA A 398 -2.41 13.48 -2.72
C ALA A 398 -3.80 13.49 -3.42
N PRO A 399 -3.93 12.97 -4.66
CA PRO A 399 -2.87 12.44 -5.53
C PRO A 399 -2.15 13.55 -6.31
N LEU A 400 -0.90 13.34 -6.70
CA LEU A 400 -0.16 14.26 -7.57
C LEU A 400 -0.46 13.92 -9.04
N GLY A 401 -0.78 14.94 -9.84
CA GLY A 401 -0.81 14.83 -11.30
C GLY A 401 -2.17 14.45 -11.91
N GLU A 402 -3.26 14.58 -11.18
CA GLU A 402 -4.61 14.49 -11.75
C GLU A 402 -5.02 15.86 -12.32
N ALA A 403 -5.81 15.84 -13.39
CA ALA A 403 -6.40 17.04 -13.96
C ALA A 403 -7.86 16.83 -14.33
N ALA A 404 -8.67 17.89 -14.28
CA ALA A 404 -10.04 17.88 -14.78
C ALA A 404 -10.43 19.26 -15.32
N VAL A 405 -11.28 19.29 -16.32
CA VAL A 405 -11.80 20.54 -16.90
C VAL A 405 -13.06 20.95 -16.15
N VAL A 406 -13.16 22.24 -15.82
CA VAL A 406 -14.39 22.83 -15.26
C VAL A 406 -15.48 22.79 -16.33
N PRO A 407 -16.58 22.05 -16.11
CA PRO A 407 -17.56 21.77 -17.16
C PRO A 407 -18.56 22.91 -17.40
N ASP A 408 -18.89 23.65 -16.35
CA ASP A 408 -19.98 24.64 -16.33
C ASP A 408 -19.70 25.77 -15.33
N GLU A 409 -20.64 26.72 -15.23
CA GLU A 409 -20.54 27.93 -14.41
C GLU A 409 -20.86 27.67 -12.92
N ARG A 410 -20.94 26.40 -12.48
CA ARG A 410 -21.24 26.08 -11.08
C ARG A 410 -20.18 26.67 -10.16
N GLN A 411 -20.63 27.34 -9.09
CA GLN A 411 -19.72 27.87 -8.07
C GLN A 411 -19.17 26.75 -7.19
N PHE A 412 -17.86 26.78 -6.97
CA PHE A 412 -17.16 25.92 -6.01
C PHE A 412 -15.88 26.58 -5.54
N SER A 413 -15.45 26.25 -4.32
CA SER A 413 -14.15 26.65 -3.78
C SER A 413 -13.14 25.52 -3.92
N LEU A 414 -11.86 25.88 -4.07
CA LEU A 414 -10.76 24.93 -4.21
C LEU A 414 -9.89 24.90 -2.96
N ALA A 415 -9.46 23.69 -2.59
CA ALA A 415 -8.52 23.50 -1.50
C ALA A 415 -7.06 23.78 -1.92
N GLN A 416 -6.18 23.87 -0.93
CA GLN A 416 -4.77 24.26 -1.11
C GLN A 416 -3.94 23.33 -2.02
N ARG A 417 -4.34 22.07 -2.18
CA ARG A 417 -3.60 21.05 -2.94
C ARG A 417 -3.95 21.04 -4.44
N THR A 418 -4.68 22.04 -4.91
CA THR A 418 -5.07 22.16 -6.31
C THR A 418 -4.63 23.51 -6.88
N LEU A 419 -4.34 23.52 -8.18
CA LEU A 419 -4.13 24.72 -8.99
C LEU A 419 -5.24 24.82 -10.02
N LEU A 420 -5.60 26.06 -10.37
CA LEU A 420 -6.40 26.32 -11.55
C LEU A 420 -5.49 26.87 -12.66
N LEU A 421 -5.53 26.23 -13.82
CA LEU A 421 -4.81 26.60 -15.02
C LEU A 421 -5.82 27.14 -16.03
N ARG A 422 -5.76 28.44 -16.30
CA ARG A 422 -6.61 29.10 -17.30
C ARG A 422 -5.88 29.17 -18.63
N SER A 423 -6.34 28.41 -19.61
CA SER A 423 -5.68 28.26 -20.91
C SER A 423 -5.67 29.55 -21.74
N LYS A 424 -4.59 29.77 -22.49
CA LYS A 424 -4.58 30.69 -23.63
C LYS A 424 -5.27 30.01 -24.81
N ASN A 425 -6.58 30.18 -24.92
CA ASN A 425 -7.41 29.50 -25.92
C ASN A 425 -6.98 29.73 -27.38
N GLU A 426 -6.20 30.78 -27.65
CA GLU A 426 -5.55 31.05 -28.94
C GLU A 426 -4.39 30.09 -29.26
N ILE A 427 -3.80 29.44 -28.25
CA ILE A 427 -2.66 28.52 -28.34
C ILE A 427 -3.09 27.10 -27.97
N ILE A 428 -3.86 26.92 -26.90
CA ILE A 428 -4.18 25.61 -26.33
C ILE A 428 -5.64 25.53 -25.87
N ASP A 429 -6.30 24.44 -26.25
CA ASP A 429 -7.63 24.07 -25.75
C ASP A 429 -7.53 23.49 -24.33
N GLY A 430 -8.41 23.91 -23.42
CA GLY A 430 -8.39 23.45 -22.03
C GLY A 430 -8.57 21.93 -21.87
N LYS A 431 -9.35 21.28 -22.74
CA LYS A 431 -9.48 19.81 -22.74
C LYS A 431 -8.19 19.16 -23.19
N PHE A 432 -7.52 19.72 -24.20
CA PHE A 432 -6.21 19.23 -24.61
C PHE A 432 -5.18 19.41 -23.50
N LEU A 433 -5.13 20.57 -22.84
CA LEU A 433 -4.25 20.82 -21.68
C LEU A 433 -4.45 19.77 -20.58
N ALA A 434 -5.70 19.47 -20.22
CA ALA A 434 -6.01 18.44 -19.24
C ALA A 434 -5.53 17.04 -19.65
N LYS A 435 -5.62 16.68 -20.94
CA LYS A 435 -5.13 15.38 -21.43
C LYS A 435 -3.60 15.34 -21.49
N VAL A 436 -2.95 16.35 -22.06
CA VAL A 436 -1.48 16.35 -22.23
C VAL A 436 -0.74 16.44 -20.89
N ILE A 437 -1.24 17.20 -19.91
CA ILE A 437 -0.59 17.30 -18.59
C ILE A 437 -0.65 16.01 -17.78
N THR A 438 -1.63 15.15 -18.09
CA THR A 438 -1.80 13.81 -17.48
C THR A 438 -1.20 12.68 -18.31
N SER A 439 -0.62 13.00 -19.49
CA SER A 439 0.03 12.02 -20.35
C SER A 439 1.21 11.34 -19.64
N PRO A 440 1.54 10.07 -19.97
CA PRO A 440 2.61 9.34 -19.31
C PRO A 440 3.95 10.10 -19.25
N GLU A 441 4.36 10.71 -20.36
CA GLU A 441 5.62 11.43 -20.53
C GLU A 441 5.70 12.69 -19.65
N VAL A 442 4.64 13.50 -19.69
CA VAL A 442 4.57 14.73 -18.88
C VAL A 442 4.44 14.38 -17.40
N ARG A 443 3.69 13.33 -17.08
CA ARG A 443 3.54 12.83 -15.72
C ARG A 443 4.88 12.34 -15.16
N GLU A 444 5.64 11.54 -15.90
CA GLU A 444 7.00 11.13 -15.51
C GLU A 444 7.90 12.34 -15.23
N THR A 445 7.80 13.39 -16.05
CA THR A 445 8.50 14.67 -15.86
C THR A 445 8.05 15.42 -14.61
N ILE A 446 6.75 15.47 -14.33
CA ILE A 446 6.18 16.05 -13.10
C ILE A 446 6.73 15.30 -11.88
N TYR A 447 6.72 13.97 -11.91
CA TYR A 447 7.18 13.13 -10.80
C TYR A 447 8.69 13.24 -10.56
N SER A 448 9.50 13.37 -11.59
CA SER A 448 10.96 13.56 -11.45
C SER A 448 11.29 14.91 -10.80
N LYS A 449 10.49 15.96 -11.07
CA LYS A 449 10.61 17.29 -10.46
C LYS A 449 9.92 17.42 -9.10
N ALA A 450 9.13 16.42 -8.69
CA ALA A 450 8.38 16.40 -7.43
C ALA A 450 9.26 16.12 -6.20
N THR A 451 8.89 16.75 -5.08
CA THR A 451 9.59 16.64 -3.80
C THR A 451 8.72 15.96 -2.75
N GLY A 452 9.31 15.62 -1.61
CA GLY A 452 8.62 14.94 -0.51
C GLY A 452 8.90 13.43 -0.50
N THR A 453 9.09 12.89 0.71
CA THR A 453 9.40 11.47 0.95
C THR A 453 8.17 10.66 1.31
N THR A 454 7.28 11.21 2.14
CA THR A 454 6.03 10.55 2.58
C THR A 454 4.88 10.81 1.61
N VAL A 455 4.74 12.06 1.14
CA VAL A 455 3.77 12.44 0.13
C VAL A 455 4.50 13.23 -0.95
N LYS A 456 4.42 12.75 -2.20
CA LYS A 456 5.01 13.43 -3.35
C LYS A 456 4.12 14.59 -3.76
N GLY A 457 4.73 15.76 -3.90
CA GLY A 457 4.06 16.95 -4.41
C GLY A 457 5.00 17.83 -5.22
N ILE A 458 4.41 18.60 -6.14
CA ILE A 458 5.13 19.56 -6.97
C ILE A 458 4.87 20.99 -6.48
N ALA A 459 5.89 21.85 -6.55
CA ALA A 459 5.72 23.28 -6.26
C ALA A 459 5.22 24.00 -7.52
N SER A 460 4.36 25.02 -7.36
CA SER A 460 3.79 25.77 -8.49
C SER A 460 4.88 26.35 -9.39
N LYS A 461 5.94 26.92 -8.80
CA LYS A 461 7.14 27.40 -9.52
C LYS A 461 7.80 26.34 -10.41
N ARG A 462 7.79 25.07 -10.01
CA ARG A 462 8.39 23.99 -10.83
C ARG A 462 7.43 23.48 -11.91
N LEU A 463 6.15 23.39 -11.58
CA LEU A 463 5.10 22.99 -12.52
C LEU A 463 5.06 23.95 -13.71
N LYS A 464 5.13 25.26 -13.46
CA LYS A 464 5.13 26.32 -14.48
C LYS A 464 6.17 26.13 -15.59
N HIS A 465 7.35 25.59 -15.27
CA HIS A 465 8.46 25.35 -16.20
C HIS A 465 8.49 23.92 -16.75
N ILE A 466 7.36 23.21 -16.75
CA ILE A 466 7.23 21.95 -17.47
C ILE A 466 6.83 22.28 -18.91
N GLU A 467 7.58 21.72 -19.84
CA GLU A 467 7.40 21.85 -21.28
C GLU A 467 6.33 20.89 -21.79
N LEU A 468 5.51 21.38 -22.69
CA LEU A 468 4.43 20.67 -23.36
C LEU A 468 4.59 20.81 -24.87
N ASN A 469 4.40 19.72 -25.60
CA ASN A 469 4.34 19.73 -27.06
C ASN A 469 2.90 20.07 -27.50
N ILE A 470 2.74 21.18 -28.20
CA ILE A 470 1.45 21.79 -28.53
C ILE A 470 1.22 21.72 -30.06
N PRO A 471 0.29 20.87 -30.53
CA PRO A 471 -0.16 20.87 -31.93
C PRO A 471 -0.98 22.12 -32.27
N PRO A 472 -1.25 22.39 -33.55
CA PRO A 472 -2.28 23.34 -33.96
C PRO A 472 -3.67 23.01 -33.36
N LEU A 473 -4.49 24.03 -33.06
CA LEU A 473 -5.80 23.86 -32.44
C LEU A 473 -6.74 22.81 -33.10
N PRO A 474 -6.82 22.70 -34.45
CA PRO A 474 -7.62 21.64 -35.07
C PRO A 474 -7.16 20.23 -34.69
N GLU A 475 -5.85 20.02 -34.61
CA GLU A 475 -5.26 18.74 -34.25
C GLU A 475 -5.43 18.44 -32.76
N GLN A 476 -5.31 19.45 -31.88
CA GLN A 476 -5.65 19.31 -30.46
C GLN A 476 -7.08 18.79 -30.26
N ARG A 477 -8.06 19.38 -30.97
CA ARG A 477 -9.47 18.98 -30.90
C ARG A 477 -9.69 17.57 -31.43
N ARG A 478 -9.00 17.18 -32.53
CA ARG A 478 -9.03 15.82 -33.08
C ARG A 478 -8.52 14.80 -32.06
N ILE A 479 -7.39 15.10 -31.41
CA ILE A 479 -6.78 14.27 -30.36
C ILE A 479 -7.73 14.11 -29.18
N VAL A 480 -8.30 15.21 -28.68
CA VAL A 480 -9.26 15.18 -27.56
C VAL A 480 -10.46 14.31 -27.90
N ALA A 481 -11.09 14.51 -29.06
CA ALA A 481 -12.24 13.72 -29.48
C ALA A 481 -11.93 12.21 -29.58
N TYR A 482 -10.75 11.87 -30.10
CA TYR A 482 -10.30 10.47 -30.17
C TYR A 482 -10.10 9.85 -28.78
N LEU A 483 -9.41 10.57 -27.88
CA LEU A 483 -9.16 10.10 -26.52
C LEU A 483 -10.46 10.00 -25.69
N ASP A 484 -11.40 10.92 -25.87
CA ASP A 484 -12.70 10.89 -25.18
C ASP A 484 -13.57 9.72 -25.67
N ALA A 485 -13.57 9.43 -26.98
CA ALA A 485 -14.26 8.27 -27.53
C ALA A 485 -13.67 6.96 -27.00
N LEU A 486 -12.34 6.87 -26.88
CA LEU A 486 -11.67 5.73 -26.27
C LEU A 486 -11.98 5.60 -24.78
N GLN A 487 -11.93 6.70 -24.03
CA GLN A 487 -12.23 6.70 -22.60
C GLN A 487 -13.66 6.21 -22.35
N THR A 488 -14.62 6.63 -23.18
CA THR A 488 -16.01 6.18 -23.10
C THR A 488 -16.12 4.66 -23.27
N LYS A 489 -15.40 4.07 -24.23
CA LYS A 489 -15.36 2.61 -24.43
C LYS A 489 -14.71 1.89 -23.24
N ILE A 490 -13.60 2.44 -22.72
CA ILE A 490 -12.91 1.89 -21.54
C ILE A 490 -13.82 1.91 -20.32
N ASP A 491 -14.54 3.00 -20.09
CA ASP A 491 -15.44 3.13 -18.94
C ASP A 491 -16.64 2.17 -19.05
N ALA A 492 -17.16 1.95 -20.25
CA ALA A 492 -18.19 0.92 -20.49
C ALA A 492 -17.66 -0.49 -20.20
N LEU A 493 -16.45 -0.82 -20.67
CA LEU A 493 -15.81 -2.12 -20.39
C LEU A 493 -15.56 -2.32 -18.88
N ARG A 494 -15.10 -1.29 -18.18
CA ARG A 494 -14.89 -1.33 -16.73
C ARG A 494 -16.18 -1.59 -15.95
N ARG A 495 -17.31 -1.00 -16.36
CA ARG A 495 -18.62 -1.27 -15.75
C ARG A 495 -19.04 -2.72 -15.95
N LEU A 496 -18.98 -3.21 -17.19
CA LEU A 496 -19.30 -4.60 -17.50
C LEU A 496 -18.43 -5.58 -16.72
N GLN A 497 -17.13 -5.29 -16.59
CA GLN A 497 -16.21 -6.08 -15.77
C GLN A 497 -16.59 -6.01 -14.28
N ALA A 498 -16.92 -4.84 -13.74
CA ALA A 498 -17.33 -4.72 -12.33
C ALA A 498 -18.61 -5.54 -12.03
N GLU A 499 -19.60 -5.48 -12.91
CA GLU A 499 -20.84 -6.28 -12.82
C GLU A 499 -20.55 -7.78 -12.88
N THR A 500 -19.77 -8.22 -13.88
CA THR A 500 -19.39 -9.63 -14.03
C THR A 500 -18.58 -10.12 -12.83
N GLY A 501 -17.70 -9.28 -12.27
CA GLY A 501 -16.92 -9.62 -11.07
C GLY A 501 -17.81 -9.84 -9.85
N ALA A 502 -18.80 -8.96 -9.63
CA ALA A 502 -19.77 -9.10 -8.55
C ALA A 502 -20.65 -10.36 -8.72
N GLU A 503 -21.04 -10.69 -9.95
CA GLU A 503 -21.74 -11.95 -10.24
C GLU A 503 -20.87 -13.17 -9.90
N LEU A 504 -19.61 -13.20 -10.36
CA LEU A 504 -18.67 -14.29 -10.06
C LEU A 504 -18.45 -14.46 -8.55
N ASP A 505 -18.39 -13.36 -7.79
CA ASP A 505 -18.26 -13.38 -6.33
C ASP A 505 -19.50 -13.95 -5.64
N ALA A 506 -20.69 -13.75 -6.23
CA ALA A 506 -21.94 -14.32 -5.73
C ALA A 506 -22.17 -15.77 -6.16
N LEU A 507 -21.55 -16.23 -7.27
CA LEU A 507 -21.75 -17.57 -7.80
C LEU A 507 -21.27 -18.67 -6.85
N LEU A 508 -20.09 -18.55 -6.24
CA LEU A 508 -19.59 -19.61 -5.35
C LEU A 508 -20.50 -19.82 -4.13
N PRO A 509 -20.93 -18.79 -3.39
CA PRO A 509 -21.96 -18.92 -2.36
C PRO A 509 -23.27 -19.54 -2.86
N ALA A 510 -23.76 -19.14 -4.05
CA ALA A 510 -25.01 -19.67 -4.61
C ALA A 510 -24.90 -21.14 -5.03
N VAL A 511 -23.75 -21.55 -5.59
CA VAL A 511 -23.45 -22.95 -5.91
C VAL A 511 -23.45 -23.78 -4.63
N LEU A 512 -22.78 -23.31 -3.57
CA LEU A 512 -22.76 -23.99 -2.28
C LEU A 512 -24.20 -24.11 -1.70
N ASP A 513 -24.99 -23.04 -1.74
CA ASP A 513 -26.37 -23.08 -1.25
C ASP A 513 -27.24 -24.13 -1.96
N LYS A 514 -27.19 -24.18 -3.30
CA LYS A 514 -27.88 -25.21 -4.10
C LYS A 514 -27.36 -26.62 -3.81
N ALA A 515 -26.04 -26.76 -3.62
CA ALA A 515 -25.38 -28.03 -3.31
C ALA A 515 -25.99 -28.68 -2.07
N PHE A 516 -26.08 -27.92 -0.99
CA PHE A 516 -26.44 -28.42 0.32
C PHE A 516 -27.95 -28.43 0.57
N LYS A 517 -28.76 -27.85 -0.34
CA LYS A 517 -30.21 -28.04 -0.42
C LYS A 517 -30.64 -29.23 -1.28
N GLY A 518 -29.71 -29.87 -1.99
CA GLY A 518 -30.01 -30.99 -2.90
C GLY A 518 -30.63 -30.56 -4.23
N GLU A 519 -30.40 -29.31 -4.66
CA GLU A 519 -30.97 -28.71 -5.87
C GLU A 519 -29.98 -28.74 -7.06
N MET A 520 -28.90 -29.54 -6.97
CA MET A 520 -27.78 -29.57 -7.93
C MET A 520 -27.70 -30.79 -8.83
#